data_AF-A0A517W3R8-F1
#
_entry.id   AF-A0A517W3R8-F1
#
_cell.length_a   1.000
_cell.length_b   1.000
_cell.length_c   1.000
_cell.angle_alpha   90.00
_cell.angle_beta   90.00
_cell.angle_gamma   90.00
#
_symmetry.space_group_name_H-M   'P 1'
#
loop_
_entity.id
_entity.type
_entity.pdbx_description
1 polymer ?
#
loop_
_entity_poly.entity_id
_entity_poly.type
_entity_poly.pdbx_seq_one_letter_code
_entity_poly.pdbx_strand_id
1 'polypeptide(L)'
;MSQVQLDFFNTPDEPALNSVYVDPMLGCARNPNWRYNEACHMFVDPETSLDVLHDFATRIGLMRDWFQNQSTIPHYDLTKSKRQLAIKKGAVSVDHRFTNAKLKAWRLPGISFSITTVQTRMKRKDVTRRLGWHDLQPDTLLKACVKCMGLKRGEKREVICVIRVVSVYKEPLSKLVFDRDYGNREAMREGFPEMTGEEFVAMFCKKMRVVPSTKVTRIEFSYV
;
A
#
# COMPACT_ATOMS: atom_id res chain seq x y z
N MET A 1 -31.62 38.03 28.67
CA MET A 1 -31.04 36.75 29.10
C MET A 1 -30.97 35.87 27.86
N SER A 2 -30.01 36.18 26.98
CA SER A 2 -28.71 35.53 26.77
C SER A 2 -28.79 34.50 25.65
N GLN A 3 -28.51 35.03 24.45
CA GLN A 3 -28.25 34.31 23.22
C GLN A 3 -26.91 33.58 23.39
N VAL A 4 -26.93 32.25 23.46
CA VAL A 4 -25.71 31.44 23.50
C VAL A 4 -25.36 31.08 22.07
N GLN A 5 -24.42 31.85 21.53
CA GLN A 5 -23.71 31.57 20.29
C GLN A 5 -22.77 30.39 20.57
N LEU A 6 -23.11 29.21 20.05
CA LEU A 6 -22.20 28.07 20.02
C LEU A 6 -21.24 28.28 18.86
N ASP A 7 -20.14 28.96 19.13
CA ASP A 7 -18.97 28.96 18.27
C ASP A 7 -18.42 27.53 18.24
N PHE A 8 -18.82 26.77 17.23
CA PHE A 8 -18.20 25.50 16.89
C PHE A 8 -16.72 25.77 16.59
N PHE A 9 -15.85 25.26 17.45
CA PHE A 9 -14.42 25.21 17.21
C PHE A 9 -14.18 24.67 15.80
N ASN A 10 -13.61 25.51 14.95
CA ASN A 10 -13.07 25.14 13.65
C ASN A 10 -11.86 24.20 13.88
N THR A 11 -12.13 22.94 14.18
CA THR A 11 -11.16 21.88 13.92
C THR A 11 -10.95 21.89 12.41
N PRO A 12 -9.71 21.98 11.89
CA PRO A 12 -9.52 21.76 10.47
C PRO A 12 -10.15 20.40 10.16
N ASP A 13 -11.20 20.42 9.32
CA ASP A 13 -11.97 19.22 8.95
C ASP A 13 -10.98 18.09 8.73
N GLU A 14 -11.16 16.97 9.44
CA GLU A 14 -10.41 15.77 9.12
C GLU A 14 -10.59 15.53 7.61
N PRO A 15 -9.50 15.50 6.83
CA PRO A 15 -9.61 15.44 5.40
C PRO A 15 -10.42 14.20 5.03
N ALA A 16 -11.41 14.37 4.17
CA ALA A 16 -12.33 13.31 3.77
C ALA A 16 -11.55 12.06 3.33
N LEU A 17 -12.11 10.89 3.63
CA LEU A 17 -11.62 9.61 3.10
C LEU A 17 -11.45 9.75 1.57
N ASN A 18 -10.27 9.40 1.05
CA ASN A 18 -9.88 9.55 -0.36
C ASN A 18 -9.49 10.97 -0.82
N SER A 19 -9.03 11.84 0.09
CA SER A 19 -8.49 13.15 -0.28
C SER A 19 -7.19 13.06 -1.10
N VAL A 20 -7.08 13.93 -2.10
CA VAL A 20 -5.84 14.19 -2.86
C VAL A 20 -5.21 15.47 -2.34
N TYR A 21 -3.93 15.41 -1.99
CA TYR A 21 -3.18 16.52 -1.43
C TYR A 21 -2.19 17.10 -2.44
N VAL A 22 -1.95 18.41 -2.34
CA VAL A 22 -0.86 19.09 -3.05
C VAL A 22 -0.01 19.91 -2.08
N ASP A 23 1.30 19.69 -2.08
CA ASP A 23 2.21 20.40 -1.19
C ASP A 23 2.61 21.80 -1.75
N PRO A 24 3.37 22.61 -0.98
CA PRO A 24 3.84 23.91 -1.47
C PRO A 24 4.79 23.77 -2.66
N MET A 25 4.80 24.78 -3.54
CA MET A 25 5.81 24.87 -4.59
C MET A 25 7.21 25.01 -3.97
N LEU A 26 8.16 24.22 -4.45
CA LEU A 26 9.56 24.25 -4.05
C LEU A 26 10.44 24.50 -5.26
N GLY A 27 11.50 25.28 -5.07
CA GLY A 27 12.52 25.50 -6.10
C GLY A 27 13.25 24.20 -6.44
N CYS A 28 13.47 23.95 -7.74
CA CYS A 28 14.19 22.79 -8.23
C CYS A 28 15.11 23.17 -9.40
N ALA A 29 16.22 22.43 -9.54
CA ALA A 29 17.09 22.57 -10.69
C ALA A 29 16.41 22.07 -11.97
N ARG A 30 16.49 22.86 -13.04
CA ARG A 30 16.00 22.47 -14.36
C ARG A 30 16.85 21.31 -14.90
N ASN A 31 16.21 20.37 -15.60
CA ASN A 31 16.89 19.27 -16.28
C ASN A 31 16.13 18.88 -17.57
N PRO A 32 16.67 17.99 -18.42
CA PRO A 32 16.01 17.61 -19.68
C PRO A 32 14.59 17.05 -19.51
N ASN A 33 14.30 16.42 -18.38
CA ASN A 33 12.99 15.84 -18.06
C ASN A 33 12.06 16.83 -17.34
N TRP A 34 12.59 17.95 -16.83
CA TRP A 34 11.83 18.97 -16.12
C TRP A 34 12.39 20.38 -16.38
N ARG A 35 11.73 21.12 -17.28
CA ARG A 35 12.18 22.44 -17.72
C ARG A 35 11.82 23.60 -16.80
N TYR A 36 11.09 23.35 -15.70
CA TYR A 36 10.62 24.39 -14.77
C TYR A 36 11.58 24.53 -13.57
N ASN A 37 11.61 25.70 -12.94
CA ASN A 37 12.45 26.00 -11.78
C ASN A 37 11.74 25.75 -10.44
N GLU A 38 10.49 25.33 -10.47
CA GLU A 38 9.70 24.97 -9.29
C GLU A 38 8.86 23.73 -9.60
N ALA A 39 8.59 22.92 -8.57
CA ALA A 39 7.69 21.79 -8.60
C ALA A 39 6.95 21.65 -7.26
N CYS A 40 5.83 20.94 -7.26
CA CYS A 40 5.19 20.43 -6.05
C CYS A 40 4.70 19.00 -6.34
N HIS A 41 4.33 18.27 -5.30
CA HIS A 41 3.87 16.89 -5.40
C HIS A 41 2.37 16.82 -5.17
N MET A 42 1.71 15.96 -5.94
CA MET A 42 0.33 15.52 -5.72
C MET A 42 0.30 14.08 -5.26
N PHE A 43 -0.34 13.80 -4.13
CA PHE A 43 -0.30 12.50 -3.47
C PHE A 43 -1.56 12.21 -2.64
N VAL A 44 -1.65 10.99 -2.09
CA VAL A 44 -2.73 10.53 -1.22
C VAL A 44 -2.17 9.90 0.07
N ASP A 45 -3.06 9.59 1.01
CA ASP A 45 -2.74 8.80 2.20
C ASP A 45 -2.39 7.34 1.86
N PRO A 46 -1.59 6.65 2.70
CA PRO A 46 -1.30 5.22 2.49
C PRO A 46 -2.53 4.32 2.59
N GLU A 47 -3.61 4.81 3.19
CA GLU A 47 -4.91 4.14 3.32
C GLU A 47 -5.86 4.44 2.16
N THR A 48 -5.48 5.31 1.24
CA THR A 48 -6.26 5.65 0.06
C THR A 48 -5.72 4.88 -1.14
N SER A 49 -6.62 4.26 -1.91
CA SER A 49 -6.24 3.59 -3.16
C SER A 49 -5.49 4.55 -4.07
N LEU A 50 -4.40 4.07 -4.68
CA LEU A 50 -3.69 4.85 -5.70
C LEU A 50 -4.56 5.14 -6.93
N ASP A 51 -5.63 4.38 -7.16
CA ASP A 51 -6.58 4.65 -8.24
C ASP A 51 -7.24 6.04 -8.07
N VAL A 52 -7.48 6.48 -6.83
CA VAL A 52 -7.97 7.84 -6.54
C VAL A 52 -6.98 8.89 -7.05
N LEU A 53 -5.67 8.68 -6.82
CA LEU A 53 -4.63 9.58 -7.29
C LEU A 53 -4.53 9.56 -8.82
N HIS A 54 -4.64 8.38 -9.44
CA HIS A 54 -4.57 8.22 -10.89
C HIS A 54 -5.77 8.85 -11.59
N ASP A 55 -6.99 8.63 -11.09
CA ASP A 55 -8.20 9.24 -11.62
C ASP A 55 -8.12 10.76 -11.52
N PHE A 56 -7.62 11.28 -10.39
CA PHE A 56 -7.41 12.72 -10.23
C PHE A 56 -6.40 13.26 -11.24
N ALA A 57 -5.27 12.56 -11.41
CA ALA A 57 -4.23 12.91 -12.38
C ALA A 57 -4.79 12.97 -13.81
N THR A 58 -5.60 11.99 -14.22
CA THR A 58 -6.28 12.01 -15.52
C THR A 58 -7.22 13.20 -15.67
N ARG A 59 -8.01 13.55 -14.64
CA ARG A 59 -8.94 14.71 -14.66
C ARG A 59 -8.23 16.04 -14.83
N ILE A 60 -7.00 16.18 -14.31
CA ILE A 60 -6.18 17.38 -14.51
C ILE A 60 -5.22 17.27 -15.70
N GLY A 61 -5.33 16.21 -16.51
CA GLY A 61 -4.59 16.00 -17.76
C GLY A 61 -3.10 15.68 -17.55
N LEU A 62 -2.78 14.78 -16.63
CA LEU A 62 -1.46 14.17 -16.47
C LEU A 62 -1.47 12.74 -17.04
N MET A 63 -0.32 12.27 -17.50
CA MET A 63 -0.15 10.92 -18.05
C MET A 63 0.19 9.92 -16.96
N ARG A 64 -0.28 8.66 -17.07
CA ARG A 64 0.01 7.59 -16.10
C ARG A 64 1.52 7.35 -15.94
N ASP A 65 2.29 7.46 -17.02
CA ASP A 65 3.74 7.25 -17.04
C ASP A 65 4.52 8.32 -16.25
N TRP A 66 3.89 9.43 -15.88
CA TRP A 66 4.52 10.46 -15.03
C TRP A 66 4.43 10.12 -13.53
N PHE A 67 3.78 9.01 -13.18
CA PHE A 67 3.65 8.57 -11.80
C PHE A 67 4.98 8.09 -11.22
N GLN A 68 5.37 8.65 -10.07
CA GLN A 68 6.59 8.30 -9.35
C GLN A 68 6.27 7.37 -8.18
N ASN A 69 6.49 6.06 -8.35
CA ASN A 69 6.23 5.04 -7.32
C ASN A 69 7.49 4.61 -6.52
N GLN A 70 8.67 5.09 -6.91
CA GLN A 70 9.97 4.67 -6.32
C GLN A 70 10.48 5.60 -5.21
N SER A 71 9.63 6.54 -4.80
CA SER A 71 9.81 7.51 -3.73
C SER A 71 9.15 7.01 -2.43
N THR A 72 9.27 7.78 -1.34
CA THR A 72 8.63 7.40 -0.07
C THR A 72 7.10 7.45 -0.18
N ILE A 73 6.59 8.58 -0.68
CA ILE A 73 5.18 8.81 -1.01
C ILE A 73 5.03 8.68 -2.53
N PRO A 74 4.20 7.76 -3.04
CA PRO A 74 3.88 7.73 -4.47
C PRO A 74 3.15 9.01 -4.90
N HIS A 75 3.62 9.66 -5.97
CA HIS A 75 3.14 10.99 -6.33
C HIS A 75 3.22 11.30 -7.83
N TYR A 76 2.64 12.43 -8.20
CA TYR A 76 2.89 13.14 -9.46
C TYR A 76 3.57 14.48 -9.19
N ASP A 77 4.55 14.84 -10.01
CA ASP A 77 5.13 16.18 -10.01
C ASP A 77 4.23 17.14 -10.78
N LEU A 78 3.90 18.28 -10.17
CA LEU A 78 3.07 19.31 -10.77
C LEU A 78 3.86 20.60 -11.01
N THR A 79 3.56 21.22 -12.15
CA THR A 79 3.89 22.62 -12.40
C THR A 79 2.96 23.54 -11.59
N LYS A 80 3.33 24.82 -11.46
CA LYS A 80 2.48 25.84 -10.80
C LYS A 80 1.05 25.90 -11.35
N SER A 81 0.88 25.84 -12.67
CA SER A 81 -0.44 25.87 -13.30
C SER A 81 -1.24 24.59 -13.03
N LYS A 82 -0.60 23.42 -13.05
CA LYS A 82 -1.25 22.15 -12.69
C LYS A 82 -1.63 22.09 -11.22
N ARG A 83 -0.81 22.65 -10.31
CA ARG A 83 -1.15 22.80 -8.89
C ARG A 83 -2.40 23.65 -8.70
N GLN A 84 -2.47 24.82 -9.33
CA GLN A 84 -3.65 25.68 -9.27
C GLN A 84 -4.89 24.98 -9.82
N LEU A 85 -4.76 24.24 -10.92
CA LEU A 85 -5.85 23.43 -11.47
C LEU A 85 -6.29 22.32 -10.52
N ALA A 86 -5.34 21.62 -9.87
CA ALA A 86 -5.64 20.59 -8.89
C ALA A 86 -6.46 21.15 -7.72
N ILE A 87 -6.03 22.29 -7.14
CA ILE A 87 -6.77 22.97 -6.07
C ILE A 87 -8.17 23.37 -6.54
N LYS A 88 -8.29 23.97 -7.72
CA LYS A 88 -9.58 24.33 -8.32
C LYS A 88 -10.50 23.10 -8.52
N LYS A 89 -9.92 21.91 -8.72
CA LYS A 89 -10.63 20.64 -8.89
C LYS A 89 -10.83 19.86 -7.57
N GLY A 90 -10.51 20.47 -6.43
CA GLY A 90 -10.79 19.91 -5.10
C GLY A 90 -9.61 19.20 -4.42
N ALA A 91 -8.38 19.32 -4.93
CA ALA A 91 -7.22 18.87 -4.17
C ALA A 91 -6.98 19.79 -2.97
N VAL A 92 -6.66 19.19 -1.83
CA VAL A 92 -6.39 19.89 -0.57
C VAL A 92 -4.96 20.44 -0.60
N SER A 93 -4.82 21.75 -0.53
CA SER A 93 -3.50 22.39 -0.37
C SER A 93 -2.99 22.19 1.05
N VAL A 94 -1.80 21.63 1.19
CA VAL A 94 -1.19 21.32 2.50
C VAL A 94 0.13 22.06 2.71
N ASP A 95 0.60 22.11 3.95
CA ASP A 95 1.90 22.69 4.31
C ASP A 95 3.00 21.62 4.45
N HIS A 96 4.23 22.06 4.68
CA HIS A 96 5.36 21.14 4.86
C HIS A 96 5.25 20.26 6.11
N ARG A 97 4.57 20.73 7.17
CA ARG A 97 4.38 19.95 8.40
C ARG A 97 3.52 18.74 8.12
N PHE A 98 2.41 18.93 7.40
CA PHE A 98 1.53 17.88 6.94
C PHE A 98 2.24 16.92 5.99
N THR A 99 2.93 17.43 4.97
CA THR A 99 3.69 16.59 4.03
C THR A 99 4.72 15.73 4.75
N ASN A 100 5.43 16.28 5.75
CA ASN A 100 6.37 15.52 6.57
C ASN A 100 5.70 14.46 7.43
N ALA A 101 4.50 14.72 7.96
CA ALA A 101 3.72 13.72 8.67
C ALA A 101 3.30 12.57 7.73
N LYS A 102 2.86 12.89 6.51
CA LYS A 102 2.51 11.89 5.49
C LYS A 102 3.73 11.11 4.99
N LEU A 103 4.90 11.75 4.88
CA LEU A 103 6.17 11.08 4.57
C LEU A 103 6.48 10.00 5.60
N LYS A 104 6.23 10.28 6.89
CA LYS A 104 6.39 9.29 7.97
C LYS A 104 5.34 8.18 7.85
N ALA A 105 4.08 8.51 7.62
CA ALA A 105 3.01 7.52 7.46
C ALA A 105 3.27 6.54 6.30
N TRP A 106 3.89 7.00 5.21
CA TRP A 106 4.26 6.16 4.07
C TRP A 106 5.51 5.28 4.28
N ARG A 107 6.19 5.36 5.43
CA ARG A 107 7.31 4.47 5.82
C ARG A 107 6.80 3.11 6.31
N LEU A 108 6.00 2.46 5.46
CA LEU A 108 5.41 1.17 5.75
C LEU A 108 6.45 0.04 5.68
N PRO A 109 6.32 -0.98 6.54
CA PRO A 109 7.08 -2.21 6.43
C PRO A 109 6.76 -2.90 5.08
N GLY A 110 7.76 -3.59 4.52
CA GLY A 110 7.58 -4.36 3.28
C GLY A 110 7.36 -5.84 3.56
N ILE A 111 6.45 -6.48 2.82
CA ILE A 111 6.24 -7.93 2.84
C ILE A 111 6.36 -8.51 1.42
N SER A 112 7.10 -9.62 1.29
CA SER A 112 7.51 -10.18 0.00
C SER A 112 6.49 -11.17 -0.58
N PHE A 113 6.09 -11.02 -1.83
CA PHE A 113 5.16 -11.90 -2.56
C PHE A 113 5.80 -12.58 -3.79
N SER A 114 7.11 -12.85 -3.77
CA SER A 114 7.86 -13.34 -4.94
C SER A 114 7.25 -14.55 -5.64
N ILE A 115 6.74 -15.53 -4.88
CA ILE A 115 6.09 -16.75 -5.42
C ILE A 115 4.70 -16.42 -5.97
N THR A 116 3.98 -15.49 -5.35
CA THR A 116 2.58 -15.15 -5.65
C THR A 116 2.45 -13.75 -6.24
N THR A 117 3.46 -13.33 -7.04
CA THR A 117 3.55 -11.96 -7.56
C THR A 117 2.37 -11.65 -8.47
N VAL A 118 2.03 -12.58 -9.37
CA VAL A 118 0.91 -12.44 -10.32
C VAL A 118 -0.41 -12.37 -9.57
N GLN A 119 -0.64 -13.27 -8.62
CA GLN A 119 -1.85 -13.31 -7.81
C GLN A 119 -2.03 -12.02 -7.02
N THR A 120 -0.96 -11.48 -6.46
CA THR A 120 -0.98 -10.24 -5.69
C THR A 120 -1.27 -9.03 -6.59
N ARG A 121 -0.63 -8.95 -7.77
CA ARG A 121 -0.90 -7.90 -8.76
C ARG A 121 -2.35 -7.91 -9.25
N MET A 122 -2.91 -9.11 -9.43
CA MET A 122 -4.29 -9.30 -9.88
C MET A 122 -5.31 -9.23 -8.73
N LYS A 123 -4.87 -8.96 -7.50
CA LYS A 123 -5.70 -8.94 -6.28
C LYS A 123 -6.54 -10.22 -6.08
N ARG A 124 -5.97 -11.40 -6.40
CA ARG A 124 -6.65 -12.72 -6.37
C ARG A 124 -6.35 -13.55 -5.11
N LYS A 125 -5.74 -12.95 -4.09
CA LYS A 125 -5.41 -13.63 -2.85
C LYS A 125 -5.54 -12.65 -1.67
N ASP A 126 -5.90 -13.16 -0.51
CA ASP A 126 -6.14 -12.35 0.70
C ASP A 126 -5.54 -12.99 1.95
N VAL A 127 -4.84 -14.12 1.80
CA VAL A 127 -4.13 -14.80 2.89
C VAL A 127 -2.66 -15.03 2.53
N THR A 128 -1.78 -14.94 3.53
CA THR A 128 -0.40 -15.40 3.43
C THR A 128 0.12 -16.02 4.72
N ARG A 129 0.78 -17.18 4.60
CA ARG A 129 1.47 -17.85 5.71
C ARG A 129 2.96 -17.51 5.73
N ARG A 130 3.49 -17.21 6.92
CA ARG A 130 4.86 -16.76 7.13
C ARG A 130 5.52 -17.47 8.31
N LEU A 131 6.82 -17.71 8.20
CA LEU A 131 7.64 -18.18 9.33
C LEU A 131 7.92 -17.09 10.37
N GLY A 132 7.74 -15.81 10.03
CA GLY A 132 7.93 -14.66 10.93
C GLY A 132 6.63 -13.87 11.16
N TRP A 133 6.75 -12.56 11.38
CA TRP A 133 5.62 -11.65 11.62
C TRP A 133 4.80 -11.98 12.87
N HIS A 134 5.46 -12.46 13.92
CA HIS A 134 4.79 -12.95 15.13
C HIS A 134 4.06 -11.87 15.92
N ASP A 135 4.55 -10.63 15.84
CA ASP A 135 4.01 -9.48 16.57
C ASP A 135 3.17 -8.55 15.66
N LEU A 136 2.85 -9.01 14.44
CA LEU A 136 2.03 -8.24 13.51
C LEU A 136 0.61 -8.11 14.04
N GLN A 137 0.08 -6.89 14.01
CA GLN A 137 -1.24 -6.57 14.53
C GLN A 137 -2.24 -6.36 13.37
N PRO A 138 -3.54 -6.64 13.59
CA PRO A 138 -4.61 -6.11 12.75
C PRO A 138 -4.48 -4.60 12.51
N ASP A 139 -5.07 -4.12 11.42
CA ASP A 139 -5.02 -2.74 10.92
C ASP A 139 -3.65 -2.21 10.48
N THR A 140 -2.57 -2.97 10.66
CA THR A 140 -1.24 -2.60 10.16
C THR A 140 -1.25 -2.52 8.63
N LEU A 141 -0.76 -1.40 8.08
CA LEU A 141 -0.52 -1.25 6.64
C LEU A 141 0.85 -1.80 6.26
N LEU A 142 0.91 -2.56 5.17
CA LEU A 142 2.14 -3.12 4.62
C LEU A 142 2.28 -2.79 3.15
N LYS A 143 3.52 -2.55 2.69
CA LYS A 143 3.86 -2.53 1.27
C LYS A 143 4.02 -3.96 0.78
N ALA A 144 3.09 -4.44 -0.03
CA ALA A 144 3.23 -5.70 -0.76
C ALA A 144 4.29 -5.51 -1.85
N CYS A 145 5.42 -6.21 -1.73
CA CYS A 145 6.56 -6.10 -2.65
C CYS A 145 6.75 -7.40 -3.42
N VAL A 146 7.32 -7.32 -4.62
CA VAL A 146 7.77 -8.53 -5.35
C VAL A 146 8.78 -9.29 -4.49
N LYS A 147 9.82 -8.61 -4.03
CA LYS A 147 10.78 -9.14 -3.05
C LYS A 147 11.28 -8.03 -2.13
N CYS A 148 11.55 -8.39 -0.88
CA CYS A 148 12.17 -7.48 0.11
C CYS A 148 13.64 -7.81 0.41
N MET A 149 14.09 -9.02 0.04
CA MET A 149 15.42 -9.54 0.32
C MET A 149 16.10 -9.97 -0.99
N GLY A 150 17.44 -10.05 -1.00
CA GLY A 150 18.19 -10.43 -2.20
C GLY A 150 18.13 -9.38 -3.32
N LEU A 151 18.07 -8.11 -2.93
CA LEU A 151 18.18 -6.98 -3.86
C LEU A 151 19.66 -6.77 -4.22
N LYS A 152 19.95 -6.56 -5.50
CA LYS A 152 21.29 -6.15 -5.95
C LYS A 152 21.62 -4.77 -5.36
N ARG A 153 22.91 -4.46 -5.26
CA ARG A 153 23.35 -3.12 -4.82
C ARG A 153 22.71 -2.05 -5.71
N GLY A 154 21.96 -1.13 -5.10
CA GLY A 154 21.24 -0.07 -5.80
C GLY A 154 19.86 -0.46 -6.34
N GLU A 155 19.48 -1.75 -6.31
CA GLU A 155 18.14 -2.21 -6.68
C GLU A 155 17.15 -1.79 -5.60
N LYS A 156 16.12 -1.03 -5.98
CA LYS A 156 15.02 -0.67 -5.09
C LYS A 156 14.00 -1.80 -5.04
N ARG A 157 13.34 -1.97 -3.90
CA ARG A 157 12.21 -2.90 -3.78
C ARG A 157 11.08 -2.45 -4.72
N GLU A 158 10.58 -3.38 -5.52
CA GLU A 158 9.40 -3.13 -6.34
C GLU A 158 8.14 -3.32 -5.49
N VAL A 159 7.36 -2.25 -5.29
CA VAL A 159 6.10 -2.26 -4.55
C VAL A 159 4.94 -2.49 -5.53
N ILE A 160 4.13 -3.50 -5.24
CA ILE A 160 2.92 -3.85 -5.99
C ILE A 160 1.75 -2.96 -5.55
N CYS A 161 1.46 -2.94 -4.26
CA CYS A 161 0.36 -2.17 -3.65
C CYS A 161 0.54 -2.04 -2.13
N VAL A 162 -0.36 -1.30 -1.48
CA VAL A 162 -0.52 -1.33 -0.02
C VAL A 162 -1.64 -2.32 0.33
N ILE A 163 -1.43 -3.08 1.39
CA ILE A 163 -2.43 -3.97 1.98
C ILE A 163 -2.64 -3.60 3.45
N ARG A 164 -3.85 -3.84 3.97
CA ARG A 164 -4.18 -3.70 5.39
C ARG A 164 -4.36 -5.09 6.00
N VAL A 165 -3.72 -5.34 7.13
CA VAL A 165 -3.87 -6.59 7.86
C VAL A 165 -5.26 -6.66 8.49
N VAL A 166 -5.99 -7.75 8.23
CA VAL A 166 -7.34 -8.00 8.75
C VAL A 166 -7.28 -8.89 9.98
N SER A 167 -6.55 -10.01 9.91
CA SER A 167 -6.40 -10.92 11.05
C SER A 167 -5.04 -11.61 11.03
N VAL A 168 -4.52 -11.91 12.22
CA VAL A 168 -3.23 -12.59 12.40
C VAL A 168 -3.36 -13.61 13.52
N TYR A 169 -3.01 -14.87 13.24
CA TYR A 169 -2.89 -15.90 14.26
C TYR A 169 -1.91 -17.00 13.83
N LYS A 170 -1.46 -17.80 14.79
CA LYS A 170 -0.55 -18.94 14.52
C LYS A 170 -1.34 -20.23 14.39
N GLU A 171 -1.01 -21.04 13.39
CA GLU A 171 -1.55 -22.39 13.22
C GLU A 171 -0.50 -23.35 12.61
N PRO A 172 -0.56 -24.65 12.88
CA PRO A 172 0.29 -25.62 12.20
C PRO A 172 -0.15 -25.81 10.74
N LEU A 173 0.80 -26.01 9.83
CA LEU A 173 0.50 -26.29 8.42
C LEU A 173 -0.35 -27.56 8.26
N SER A 174 -0.15 -28.56 9.12
CA SER A 174 -0.87 -29.84 9.10
C SER A 174 -2.39 -29.68 9.23
N LYS A 175 -2.87 -28.57 9.79
CA LYS A 175 -4.30 -28.26 9.83
C LYS A 175 -4.94 -28.20 8.43
N LEU A 176 -4.21 -27.71 7.43
CA LEU A 176 -4.68 -27.66 6.03
C LEU A 176 -4.73 -29.05 5.38
N VAL A 177 -4.06 -30.05 5.96
CA VAL A 177 -4.08 -31.44 5.50
C VAL A 177 -5.23 -32.19 6.16
N PHE A 178 -5.38 -32.03 7.48
CA PHE A 178 -6.39 -32.76 8.26
C PHE A 178 -7.81 -32.26 8.01
N ASP A 179 -8.00 -30.96 7.84
CA ASP A 179 -9.29 -30.36 7.46
C ASP A 179 -9.23 -29.99 5.97
N ARG A 180 -9.76 -30.87 5.13
CA ARG A 180 -9.67 -30.75 3.66
C ARG A 180 -10.43 -29.54 3.13
N ASP A 181 -11.62 -29.27 3.64
CA ASP A 181 -12.44 -28.13 3.20
C ASP A 181 -11.78 -26.81 3.58
N TYR A 182 -11.28 -26.71 4.81
CA TYR A 182 -10.47 -25.58 5.25
C TYR A 182 -9.20 -25.43 4.38
N GLY A 183 -8.47 -26.52 4.19
CA GLY A 183 -7.21 -26.54 3.44
C GLY A 183 -7.35 -26.10 1.99
N ASN A 184 -8.32 -26.64 1.26
CA ASN A 184 -8.57 -26.29 -0.13
C ASN A 184 -8.96 -24.81 -0.27
N ARG A 185 -9.85 -24.31 0.61
CA ARG A 185 -10.22 -22.89 0.63
C ARG A 185 -9.02 -22.00 0.93
N GLU A 186 -8.15 -22.40 1.85
CA GLU A 186 -6.97 -21.62 2.23
C GLU A 186 -5.88 -21.64 1.16
N ALA A 187 -5.71 -22.74 0.42
CA ALA A 187 -4.85 -22.79 -0.76
C ALA A 187 -5.32 -21.80 -1.84
N MET A 188 -6.63 -21.74 -2.11
CA MET A 188 -7.23 -20.73 -2.98
C MET A 188 -6.95 -19.30 -2.48
N ARG A 189 -7.18 -19.01 -1.20
CA ARG A 189 -6.93 -17.69 -0.58
C ARG A 189 -5.45 -17.30 -0.52
N GLU A 190 -4.55 -18.27 -0.57
CA GLU A 190 -3.11 -18.07 -0.73
C GLU A 190 -2.71 -17.77 -2.19
N GLY A 191 -3.63 -17.94 -3.14
CA GLY A 191 -3.43 -17.71 -4.56
C GLY A 191 -3.14 -18.98 -5.38
N PHE A 192 -3.53 -20.15 -4.88
CA PHE A 192 -3.39 -21.45 -5.54
C PHE A 192 -4.74 -22.17 -5.61
N PRO A 193 -5.74 -21.62 -6.34
CA PRO A 193 -7.07 -22.23 -6.47
C PRO A 193 -7.06 -23.65 -7.04
N GLU A 194 -6.00 -24.00 -7.76
CA GLU A 194 -5.79 -25.31 -8.38
C GLU A 194 -5.21 -26.36 -7.42
N MET A 195 -4.72 -25.95 -6.24
CA MET A 195 -4.12 -26.86 -5.26
C MET A 195 -5.11 -27.24 -4.16
N THR A 196 -5.06 -28.50 -3.76
CA THR A 196 -5.59 -28.94 -2.47
C THR A 196 -4.77 -28.39 -1.30
N GLY A 197 -5.34 -28.42 -0.09
CA GLY A 197 -4.59 -28.06 1.12
C GLY A 197 -3.32 -28.89 1.32
N GLU A 198 -3.35 -30.18 0.97
CA GLU A 198 -2.19 -31.07 1.06
C GLU A 198 -1.08 -30.69 0.06
N GLU A 199 -1.43 -30.43 -1.20
CA GLU A 199 -0.48 -29.99 -2.23
C GLU A 199 0.14 -28.64 -1.88
N PHE A 200 -0.66 -27.70 -1.35
CA PHE A 200 -0.16 -26.42 -0.87
C PHE A 200 0.85 -26.60 0.28
N VAL A 201 0.54 -27.45 1.26
CA VAL A 201 1.44 -27.73 2.39
C VAL A 201 2.73 -28.38 1.90
N ALA A 202 2.67 -29.32 0.95
CA ALA A 202 3.85 -29.96 0.37
C ALA A 202 4.74 -28.93 -0.35
N MET A 203 4.15 -28.03 -1.15
CA MET A 203 4.86 -26.93 -1.83
C MET A 203 5.51 -25.99 -0.81
N PHE A 204 4.77 -25.58 0.23
CA PHE A 204 5.27 -24.68 1.27
C PHE A 204 6.44 -25.30 2.03
N CYS A 205 6.30 -26.55 2.48
CA CYS A 205 7.33 -27.28 3.21
C CYS A 205 8.62 -27.40 2.40
N LYS A 206 8.52 -27.77 1.11
CA LYS A 206 9.66 -27.84 0.19
C LYS A 206 10.35 -26.49 0.02
N LYS A 207 9.58 -25.42 -0.18
CA LYS A 207 10.11 -24.08 -0.45
C LYS A 207 10.78 -23.45 0.78
N MET A 208 10.15 -23.59 1.93
CA MET A 208 10.58 -22.98 3.19
C MET A 208 11.49 -23.88 4.02
N ARG A 209 11.68 -25.15 3.61
CA ARG A 209 12.46 -26.18 4.31
C ARG A 209 11.95 -26.42 5.72
N VAL A 210 10.65 -26.65 5.83
CA VAL A 210 9.93 -26.93 7.09
C VAL A 210 9.08 -28.19 6.95
N VAL A 211 8.43 -28.60 8.04
CA VAL A 211 7.59 -29.80 8.09
C VAL A 211 6.12 -29.43 8.35
N PRO A 212 5.14 -30.32 8.07
CA PRO A 212 3.72 -30.01 8.28
C PRO A 212 3.36 -29.60 9.72
N SER A 213 4.05 -30.10 10.74
CA SER A 213 3.79 -29.72 12.13
C SER A 213 4.29 -28.31 12.50
N THR A 214 5.06 -27.65 11.63
CA THR A 214 5.57 -26.30 11.88
C THR A 214 4.42 -25.29 12.02
N LYS A 215 4.42 -24.54 13.13
CA LYS A 215 3.50 -23.42 13.35
C LYS A 215 3.94 -22.22 12.51
N VAL A 216 3.02 -21.68 11.73
CA VAL A 216 3.23 -20.50 10.88
C VAL A 216 2.25 -19.40 11.25
N THR A 217 2.63 -18.15 11.02
CA THR A 217 1.75 -17.00 11.15
C THR A 217 0.87 -16.94 9.90
N ARG A 218 -0.44 -17.15 10.05
CA ARG A 218 -1.43 -16.88 9.01
C ARG A 218 -1.83 -15.40 9.10
N ILE A 219 -1.67 -14.69 8.00
CA ILE A 219 -2.01 -13.28 7.87
C ILE A 219 -3.10 -13.16 6.82
N GLU A 220 -4.27 -12.66 7.23
CA GLU A 220 -5.33 -12.22 6.34
C GLU A 220 -5.19 -10.72 6.09
N PHE A 221 -5.46 -10.28 4.87
CA PHE A 221 -5.32 -8.88 4.50
C PHE A 221 -6.34 -8.45 3.45
N SER A 222 -6.64 -7.16 3.40
CA SER A 222 -7.39 -6.51 2.32
C SER A 222 -6.45 -5.64 1.49
N TYR A 223 -6.81 -5.45 0.23
CA TYR A 223 -6.15 -4.45 -0.61
C TYR A 223 -6.67 -3.06 -0.27
N VAL A 224 -5.77 -2.08 -0.23
CA VAL A 224 -6.11 -0.67 -0.22
C VAL A 224 -6.42 -0.18 -1.63
#